data_AF-A0A1F6BT45-F1
#
_entry.id   AF-A0A1F6BT45-F1
#
_cell.length_a   1.000
_cell.length_b   1.000
_cell.length_c   1.000
_cell.angle_alpha   90.00
_cell.angle_beta   90.00
_cell.angle_gamma   90.00
#
_symmetry.space_group_name_H-M   'P 1'
#
loop_
_entity.id
_entity.type
_entity.pdbx_description
1 polymer ?
#
loop_
_entity_poly.entity_id
_entity_poly.type
_entity_poly.pdbx_seq_one_letter_code
_entity_poly.pdbx_strand_id
1 'polypeptide(L)'
;MVDEKMVSEMAQVGVIFGHKKSKTHPKMRPYIGANRNEIELLKPEAVFDKLQKAGAFLREKINNGGLVLMVGTLPTSQESVKNFAEAFKFPHVITRYLGGTLTNFKIMQKRLKYYQDLKNKKEKGELGKYTKKEQLQFAKELKKMESKFEGLTNLTRIPDALFIVDIASHDIALREAKRLKIPIVAIVDTNDNPHTVEYPIIGNDHAKASIDWIIGKMIELIKAEKKEVSAQ
;
A
#
# COMPACT_ATOMS: atom_id res chain seq x y z
N MET A 1 1.87 20.06 18.78
CA MET A 1 1.68 19.17 19.95
C MET A 1 0.69 18.10 19.55
N VAL A 2 0.95 16.83 19.86
CA VAL A 2 -0.03 15.76 19.62
C VAL A 2 -1.16 15.97 20.63
N ASP A 3 -2.40 16.02 20.13
CA ASP A 3 -3.59 16.15 20.98
C ASP A 3 -3.76 14.88 21.83
N GLU A 4 -4.07 15.04 23.12
CA GLU A 4 -4.29 13.93 24.06
C GLU A 4 -5.42 13.00 23.56
N LYS A 5 -6.41 13.57 22.87
CA LYS A 5 -7.46 12.80 22.18
C LYS A 5 -6.91 11.87 21.11
N MET A 6 -5.92 12.34 20.35
CA MET A 6 -5.32 11.57 19.26
C MET A 6 -4.43 10.44 19.78
N VAL A 7 -3.72 10.67 20.89
CA VAL A 7 -2.97 9.61 21.59
C VAL A 7 -3.93 8.52 22.10
N SER A 8 -5.07 8.93 22.69
CA SER A 8 -6.10 8.00 23.13
C SER A 8 -6.68 7.19 21.98
N GLU A 9 -6.96 7.82 20.84
CA GLU A 9 -7.46 7.17 19.63
C GLU A 9 -6.45 6.14 19.09
N MET A 10 -5.17 6.51 18.96
CA MET A 10 -4.11 5.59 18.54
C MET A 10 -3.97 4.38 19.47
N ALA A 11 -4.14 4.58 20.78
CA ALA A 11 -4.12 3.51 21.76
C ALA A 11 -5.35 2.58 21.66
N GLN A 12 -6.54 3.13 21.46
CA GLN A 12 -7.78 2.35 21.31
C GLN A 12 -7.77 1.48 20.05
N VAL A 13 -7.31 2.06 18.94
CA VAL A 13 -7.20 1.38 17.64
C VAL A 13 -6.04 0.38 17.61
N GLY A 14 -5.02 0.63 18.44
CA GLY A 14 -3.88 -0.24 18.63
C GLY A 14 -2.68 0.03 17.73
N VAL A 15 -2.55 1.26 17.23
CA VAL A 15 -1.45 1.70 16.36
C VAL A 15 -0.10 1.70 17.10
N ILE A 16 -0.13 1.96 18.41
CA ILE A 16 1.07 2.08 19.24
C ILE A 16 1.64 0.73 19.70
N PHE A 17 0.93 -0.38 19.50
CA PHE A 17 1.40 -1.69 19.93
C PHE A 17 2.27 -2.31 18.85
N GLY A 18 3.53 -2.61 19.18
CA GLY A 18 4.40 -3.37 18.29
C GLY A 18 4.50 -4.84 18.69
N HIS A 19 5.67 -5.41 18.44
CA HIS A 19 6.01 -6.79 18.72
C HIS A 19 6.62 -7.00 20.10
N LYS A 20 6.89 -8.28 20.40
CA LYS A 20 7.74 -8.67 21.51
C LYS A 20 9.16 -8.14 21.32
N LYS A 21 9.78 -7.70 22.41
CA LYS A 21 11.19 -7.23 22.47
C LYS A 21 12.19 -8.15 21.77
N SER A 22 11.95 -9.47 21.76
CA SER A 22 12.82 -10.45 21.09
C SER A 22 12.82 -10.38 19.57
N LYS A 23 11.75 -9.83 18.97
CA LYS A 23 11.60 -9.64 17.52
C LYS A 23 11.97 -8.23 17.06
N THR A 24 12.23 -7.32 18.00
CA THR A 24 12.50 -5.92 17.71
C THR A 24 13.80 -5.73 16.94
N HIS A 25 13.72 -4.95 15.88
CA HIS A 25 14.89 -4.53 15.14
C HIS A 25 15.65 -3.42 15.89
N PRO A 26 16.97 -3.50 16.09
CA PRO A 26 17.73 -2.53 16.90
C PRO A 26 17.59 -1.07 16.45
N LYS A 27 17.39 -0.84 15.15
CA LYS A 27 17.18 0.52 14.58
C LYS A 27 15.81 1.13 14.88
N MET A 28 14.86 0.35 15.42
CA MET A 28 13.55 0.86 15.85
C MET A 28 13.58 1.47 17.26
N ARG A 29 14.63 1.23 18.05
CA ARG A 29 14.78 1.73 19.44
C ARG A 29 14.46 3.21 19.64
N PRO A 30 14.85 4.15 18.74
CA PRO A 30 14.50 5.56 18.91
C PRO A 30 12.99 5.84 18.94
N TYR A 31 12.21 5.00 18.26
CA TYR A 31 10.76 5.14 18.10
C TYR A 31 9.95 4.38 19.16
N ILE A 32 10.60 3.57 20.00
CA ILE A 32 9.98 2.81 21.08
C ILE A 32 10.02 3.64 22.37
N GLY A 33 8.87 3.80 23.02
CA GLY A 33 8.69 4.60 24.23
C GLY A 33 8.73 3.78 25.52
N ALA A 34 8.06 2.62 25.53
CA ALA A 34 7.95 1.77 26.71
C ALA A 34 7.86 0.29 26.32
N ASN A 35 8.01 -0.60 27.31
CA ASN A 35 7.72 -2.01 27.16
C ASN A 35 6.69 -2.41 28.24
N ARG A 36 5.59 -3.04 27.83
CA ARG A 36 4.54 -3.52 28.74
C ARG A 36 4.24 -4.97 28.41
N ASN A 37 4.39 -5.87 29.38
CA ASN A 37 4.14 -7.31 29.21
C ASN A 37 4.90 -7.89 28.00
N GLU A 38 6.19 -7.56 27.88
CA GLU A 38 7.09 -7.93 26.77
C GLU A 38 6.78 -7.28 25.41
N ILE A 39 5.64 -6.61 25.25
CA ILE A 39 5.26 -5.89 24.04
C ILE A 39 5.87 -4.49 24.06
N GLU A 40 6.52 -4.10 22.97
CA GLU A 40 7.05 -2.76 22.81
C GLU A 40 5.96 -1.79 22.36
N LEU A 41 5.93 -0.62 23.01
CA LEU A 41 5.01 0.46 22.73
C LEU A 41 5.75 1.55 21.96
N LEU A 42 5.22 1.91 20.80
CA LEU A 42 5.72 2.98 19.96
C LEU A 42 5.35 4.34 20.56
N LYS A 43 6.23 5.33 20.36
CA LYS A 43 5.99 6.72 20.78
C LYS A 43 4.90 7.35 19.90
N PRO A 44 3.75 7.79 20.45
CA PRO A 44 2.70 8.42 19.67
C PRO A 44 3.18 9.65 18.88
N GLU A 45 4.13 10.42 19.43
CA GLU A 45 4.72 11.58 18.78
C GLU A 45 5.52 11.20 17.53
N ALA A 46 6.25 10.08 17.60
CA ALA A 46 6.99 9.57 16.46
C ALA A 46 6.05 9.04 15.36
N VAL A 47 4.98 8.33 15.74
CA VAL A 47 3.94 7.88 14.81
C VAL A 47 3.36 9.08 14.06
N PHE A 48 2.95 10.12 14.79
CA PHE A 48 2.34 11.30 14.22
C PHE A 48 3.27 12.11 13.31
N ASP A 49 4.50 12.40 13.75
CA ASP A 49 5.50 13.15 12.95
C ASP A 49 5.79 12.43 11.63
N LYS A 50 5.95 11.11 11.69
CA LYS A 50 6.25 10.28 10.52
C LYS A 50 5.06 10.16 9.57
N LEU A 51 3.85 10.01 10.12
CA LEU A 51 2.61 10.02 9.36
C LEU A 51 2.43 11.35 8.61
N GLN A 52 2.67 12.49 9.27
CA GLN A 52 2.58 13.81 8.63
C GLN A 52 3.60 13.99 7.51
N LYS A 53 4.85 13.57 7.72
CA LYS A 53 5.91 13.65 6.69
C LYS A 53 5.58 12.79 5.48
N ALA A 54 5.12 11.56 5.68
CA ALA A 54 4.68 10.69 4.60
C ALA A 54 3.46 11.27 3.88
N GLY A 55 2.49 11.81 4.62
CA GLY A 55 1.30 12.45 4.09
C GLY A 55 1.61 13.67 3.22
N ALA A 56 2.52 14.54 3.68
CA ALA A 56 2.97 15.70 2.93
C ALA A 56 3.67 15.30 1.61
N PHE A 57 4.55 14.30 1.66
CA PHE A 57 5.23 13.78 0.48
C PHE A 57 4.25 13.19 -0.55
N LEU A 58 3.33 12.33 -0.11
CA LEU A 58 2.33 11.76 -1.02
C LEU A 58 1.42 12.85 -1.58
N ARG A 59 1.01 13.82 -0.76
CA ARG A 59 0.20 14.95 -1.20
C ARG A 59 0.89 15.72 -2.34
N GLU A 60 2.17 16.07 -2.16
CA GLU A 60 2.97 16.76 -3.18
C GLU A 60 3.02 15.94 -4.49
N LYS A 61 3.31 14.63 -4.40
CA LYS A 61 3.35 13.76 -5.57
C LYS A 61 2.01 13.68 -6.29
N ILE A 62 0.91 13.58 -5.55
CA ILE A 62 -0.44 13.48 -6.10
C ILE A 62 -0.86 14.80 -6.76
N ASN A 63 -0.55 15.95 -6.14
CA ASN A 63 -0.83 17.27 -6.70
C ASN A 63 -0.07 17.51 -8.01
N ASN A 64 1.14 16.96 -8.14
CA ASN A 64 1.93 16.99 -9.37
C ASN A 64 1.45 15.98 -10.44
N GLY A 65 0.31 15.30 -10.24
CA GLY A 65 -0.21 14.29 -11.16
C GLY A 65 0.60 12.99 -11.16
N GLY A 66 1.31 12.73 -10.06
CA GLY A 66 2.07 11.51 -9.84
C GLY A 66 1.20 10.29 -9.61
N LEU A 67 1.71 9.14 -10.02
CA LEU A 67 1.06 7.83 -9.85
C LEU A 67 1.64 7.11 -8.64
N VAL A 68 0.81 6.76 -7.66
CA VAL A 68 1.24 5.98 -6.49
C VAL A 68 0.80 4.54 -6.68
N LEU A 69 1.69 3.56 -6.50
CA LEU A 69 1.31 2.14 -6.47
C LEU A 69 1.14 1.70 -5.01
N MET A 70 -0.03 1.18 -4.66
CA MET A 70 -0.28 0.61 -3.33
C MET A 70 0.02 -0.89 -3.33
N VAL A 71 0.72 -1.39 -2.32
CA VAL A 71 1.03 -2.81 -2.16
C VAL A 71 0.74 -3.25 -0.73
N GLY A 72 -0.12 -4.24 -0.57
CA GLY A 72 -0.39 -4.87 0.73
C GLY A 72 -1.16 -6.16 0.53
N THR A 73 -0.47 -7.29 0.64
CA THR A 73 -1.07 -8.61 0.38
C THR A 73 -1.65 -9.29 1.61
N LEU A 74 -1.36 -8.78 2.81
CA LEU A 74 -1.85 -9.35 4.06
C LEU A 74 -3.38 -9.18 4.13
N PRO A 75 -4.14 -10.21 4.54
CA PRO A 75 -5.61 -10.12 4.65
C PRO A 75 -6.11 -8.93 5.47
N THR A 76 -5.34 -8.51 6.48
CA THR A 76 -5.63 -7.36 7.35
C THR A 76 -5.50 -6.01 6.64
N SER A 77 -4.76 -5.95 5.53
CA SER A 77 -4.46 -4.73 4.77
C SER A 77 -5.24 -4.59 3.46
N GLN A 78 -5.82 -5.67 2.94
CA GLN A 78 -6.39 -5.70 1.58
C GLN A 78 -7.51 -4.67 1.38
N GLU A 79 -8.42 -4.58 2.35
CA GLU A 79 -9.56 -3.65 2.30
C GLU A 79 -9.08 -2.20 2.36
N SER A 80 -8.20 -1.88 3.30
CA SER A 80 -7.63 -0.54 3.48
C SER A 80 -6.87 -0.06 2.23
N VAL A 81 -6.04 -0.94 1.67
CA VAL A 81 -5.27 -0.68 0.44
C VAL A 81 -6.21 -0.42 -0.74
N LYS A 82 -7.26 -1.23 -0.89
CA LYS A 82 -8.26 -1.07 -1.94
C LYS A 82 -9.01 0.26 -1.78
N ASN A 83 -9.44 0.60 -0.56
CA ASN A 83 -10.15 1.85 -0.28
C ASN A 83 -9.31 3.09 -0.62
N PHE A 84 -8.01 3.09 -0.30
CA PHE A 84 -7.09 4.16 -0.69
C PHE A 84 -6.95 4.27 -2.21
N ALA A 85 -6.76 3.12 -2.86
CA ALA A 85 -6.58 3.05 -4.30
C ALA A 85 -7.83 3.56 -5.05
N GLU A 86 -9.03 3.20 -4.61
CA GLU A 86 -10.29 3.67 -5.18
C GLU A 86 -10.50 5.18 -4.95
N ALA A 87 -10.17 5.69 -3.76
CA ALA A 87 -10.33 7.10 -3.41
C ALA A 87 -9.52 8.05 -4.33
N PHE A 88 -8.38 7.60 -4.85
CA PHE A 88 -7.50 8.38 -5.73
C PHE A 88 -7.35 7.80 -7.14
N LYS A 89 -8.07 6.71 -7.47
CA LYS A 89 -7.97 5.94 -8.72
C LYS A 89 -6.56 5.40 -9.01
N PHE A 90 -5.80 5.09 -7.96
CA PHE A 90 -4.46 4.55 -8.07
C PHE A 90 -4.43 3.03 -8.30
N PRO A 91 -3.36 2.51 -8.92
CA PRO A 91 -3.14 1.07 -9.00
C PRO A 91 -2.80 0.48 -7.63
N HIS A 92 -3.20 -0.76 -7.41
CA HIS A 92 -2.95 -1.50 -6.18
C HIS A 92 -2.66 -2.98 -6.40
N VAL A 93 -2.00 -3.60 -5.42
CA VAL A 93 -1.72 -5.04 -5.35
C VAL A 93 -2.15 -5.56 -3.99
N ILE A 94 -3.22 -6.36 -3.96
CA ILE A 94 -3.80 -6.92 -2.72
C ILE A 94 -3.67 -8.43 -2.57
N THR A 95 -3.42 -9.16 -3.65
CA THR A 95 -3.36 -10.64 -3.62
C THR A 95 -1.93 -11.15 -3.57
N ARG A 96 -1.16 -10.86 -4.62
CA ARG A 96 0.23 -11.31 -4.76
C ARG A 96 1.00 -10.34 -5.62
N TYR A 97 2.10 -9.83 -5.08
CA TYR A 97 3.07 -9.09 -5.86
C TYR A 97 3.83 -10.02 -6.80
N LEU A 98 3.80 -9.72 -8.09
CA LEU A 98 4.57 -10.45 -9.10
C LEU A 98 5.97 -9.86 -9.19
N GLY A 99 7.00 -10.70 -9.02
CA GLY A 99 8.37 -10.28 -9.30
C GLY A 99 8.50 -9.84 -10.76
N GLY A 100 9.13 -8.70 -10.98
CA GLY A 100 9.22 -8.02 -12.26
C GLY A 100 8.11 -6.99 -12.51
N THR A 101 7.18 -6.76 -11.57
CA THR A 101 6.12 -5.75 -11.72
C THR A 101 6.68 -4.40 -12.13
N LEU A 102 7.75 -3.94 -11.46
CA LEU A 102 8.35 -2.63 -11.75
C LEU A 102 9.52 -2.77 -12.72
N THR A 103 10.39 -3.75 -12.51
CA THR A 103 11.65 -3.81 -13.25
C THR A 103 11.54 -4.48 -14.63
N ASN A 104 10.49 -5.28 -14.85
CA ASN A 104 10.15 -5.85 -16.15
C ASN A 104 8.85 -5.24 -16.68
N PHE A 105 8.72 -3.93 -16.55
CA PHE A 105 7.47 -3.19 -16.80
C PHE A 105 6.92 -3.41 -18.21
N LYS A 106 7.78 -3.50 -19.24
CA LYS A 106 7.36 -3.75 -20.63
C LYS A 106 6.59 -5.06 -20.80
N ILE A 107 7.04 -6.14 -20.15
CA ILE A 107 6.35 -7.43 -20.21
C ILE A 107 5.06 -7.39 -19.37
N MET A 108 5.12 -6.73 -18.21
CA MET A 108 3.95 -6.54 -17.35
C MET A 108 2.83 -5.78 -18.05
N GLN A 109 3.15 -4.69 -18.76
CA GLN A 109 2.18 -3.96 -19.58
C GLN A 109 1.55 -4.84 -20.67
N LYS A 110 2.35 -5.67 -21.37
CA LYS A 110 1.81 -6.60 -22.37
C LYS A 110 0.82 -7.58 -21.76
N ARG A 111 1.13 -8.12 -20.58
CA ARG A 111 0.25 -9.05 -19.85
C ARG A 111 -1.02 -8.35 -19.35
N LEU A 112 -0.91 -7.11 -18.88
CA LEU A 112 -2.05 -6.31 -18.46
C LEU A 112 -2.98 -5.98 -19.64
N LYS A 113 -2.41 -5.59 -20.78
CA LYS A 113 -3.18 -5.35 -22.01
C LYS A 113 -3.91 -6.61 -22.47
N TYR A 114 -3.23 -7.76 -22.46
CA TYR A 114 -3.88 -9.05 -22.77
C TYR A 114 -5.04 -9.37 -21.82
N TYR A 115 -4.89 -9.10 -20.52
CA TYR A 115 -5.98 -9.24 -19.55
C TYR A 115 -7.17 -8.34 -19.87
N GLN A 116 -6.93 -7.05 -20.16
CA GLN A 116 -7.97 -6.10 -20.54
C GLN A 116 -8.69 -6.52 -21.84
N ASP A 117 -7.94 -6.95 -22.85
CA ASP A 117 -8.49 -7.43 -24.12
C ASP A 117 -9.37 -8.68 -23.90
N LEU A 118 -8.92 -9.64 -23.08
CA LEU A 118 -9.68 -10.85 -22.77
C LEU A 118 -10.96 -10.53 -21.98
N LYS A 119 -10.89 -9.59 -21.03
CA LYS A 119 -12.04 -9.10 -20.27
C LYS A 119 -13.07 -8.44 -21.19
N ASN A 120 -12.62 -7.55 -22.08
CA ASN A 120 -13.47 -6.88 -23.06
C ASN A 120 -14.15 -7.87 -24.03
N LYS A 121 -13.42 -8.88 -24.52
CA LYS A 121 -13.98 -9.93 -25.39
C LYS A 121 -15.06 -10.76 -24.70
N LYS A 122 -14.89 -11.03 -23.40
CA LYS A 122 -15.90 -11.72 -22.59
C LYS A 122 -17.14 -10.86 -22.42
N GLU A 123 -16.99 -9.58 -22.09
CA GLU A 123 -18.10 -8.64 -21.90
C GLU A 123 -18.90 -8.42 -23.19
N LYS A 124 -18.22 -8.35 -24.35
CA LYS A 124 -18.87 -8.24 -25.67
C LYS A 124 -19.49 -9.53 -26.20
N GLY A 125 -19.34 -10.65 -25.49
CA GLY A 125 -19.83 -11.96 -25.94
C GLY A 125 -19.08 -12.55 -27.15
N GLU A 126 -17.96 -11.95 -27.57
CA GLU A 126 -17.16 -12.42 -28.72
C GLU A 126 -16.60 -13.83 -28.49
N LEU A 127 -16.44 -14.23 -27.23
CA LEU A 127 -16.01 -15.57 -26.85
C LEU A 127 -17.05 -16.67 -27.19
N GLY A 128 -18.30 -16.31 -27.51
CA GLY A 128 -19.33 -17.25 -27.92
C GLY A 128 -19.05 -17.97 -29.23
N LYS A 129 -18.12 -17.45 -30.06
CA LYS A 129 -17.70 -18.07 -31.33
C LYS A 129 -16.80 -19.31 -31.14
N TYR A 130 -16.23 -19.49 -29.95
CA TYR A 130 -15.33 -20.60 -29.64
C TYR A 130 -16.09 -21.81 -29.11
N THR A 131 -15.44 -22.97 -29.11
CA THR A 131 -16.03 -24.21 -28.55
C THR A 131 -16.22 -24.10 -27.03
N LYS A 132 -17.14 -24.89 -26.46
CA LYS A 132 -17.37 -24.92 -24.99
C LYS A 132 -16.08 -25.21 -24.19
N LYS A 133 -15.17 -26.02 -24.74
CA LYS A 133 -13.88 -26.34 -24.11
C LYS A 133 -12.96 -25.12 -24.06
N GLU A 134 -12.87 -24.37 -25.16
CA GLU A 134 -12.07 -23.14 -25.25
C GLU A 134 -12.67 -22.02 -24.39
N GLN A 135 -13.99 -21.86 -24.40
CA GLN A 135 -14.69 -20.91 -23.52
C GLN A 135 -14.36 -21.18 -22.04
N LEU A 136 -14.37 -22.45 -21.63
CA LEU A 136 -13.98 -22.85 -20.27
C LEU A 136 -12.51 -22.53 -19.98
N GLN A 137 -11.62 -22.70 -20.96
CA GLN A 137 -10.20 -22.38 -20.82
C GLN A 137 -9.98 -20.87 -20.66
N PHE A 138 -10.65 -20.05 -21.46
CA PHE A 138 -10.62 -18.58 -21.32
C PHE A 138 -11.20 -18.12 -19.98
N ALA A 139 -12.30 -18.74 -19.51
CA ALA A 139 -12.86 -18.41 -18.21
C ALA A 139 -11.89 -18.73 -17.05
N LYS A 140 -11.21 -19.89 -17.12
CA LYS A 140 -10.17 -20.27 -16.13
C LYS A 140 -8.97 -19.34 -16.19
N GLU A 141 -8.52 -18.97 -17.39
CA GLU A 141 -7.42 -18.04 -17.57
C GLU A 141 -7.77 -16.66 -17.02
N LEU A 142 -8.94 -16.12 -17.38
CA LEU A 142 -9.41 -14.83 -16.91
C LEU A 142 -9.50 -14.79 -15.38
N LYS A 143 -10.08 -15.81 -14.74
CA LYS A 143 -10.16 -15.90 -13.27
C LYS A 143 -8.77 -15.89 -12.61
N LYS A 144 -7.77 -16.53 -13.23
CA LYS A 144 -6.39 -16.54 -12.74
C LYS A 144 -5.68 -15.20 -12.95
N MET A 145 -6.05 -14.46 -13.99
CA MET A 145 -5.47 -13.15 -14.29
C MET A 145 -6.12 -12.05 -13.46
N GLU A 146 -7.44 -12.09 -13.27
CA GLU A 146 -8.22 -11.13 -12.51
C GLU A 146 -7.66 -10.96 -11.10
N SER A 147 -7.42 -12.07 -10.39
CA SER A 147 -6.83 -12.01 -9.05
C SER A 147 -5.48 -11.31 -9.01
N LYS A 148 -4.71 -11.25 -10.10
CA LYS A 148 -3.35 -10.67 -10.15
C LYS A 148 -3.31 -9.26 -10.74
N PHE A 149 -4.17 -8.98 -11.71
CA PHE A 149 -4.08 -7.79 -12.57
C PHE A 149 -5.21 -6.80 -12.38
N GLU A 150 -6.31 -7.16 -11.72
CA GLU A 150 -7.46 -6.28 -11.51
C GLU A 150 -7.04 -4.93 -10.92
N GLY A 151 -6.30 -4.95 -9.80
CA GLY A 151 -5.80 -3.74 -9.15
C GLY A 151 -4.72 -2.99 -9.93
N LEU A 152 -4.08 -3.63 -10.92
CA LEU A 152 -3.02 -3.01 -11.74
C LEU A 152 -3.56 -2.35 -13.01
N THR A 153 -4.87 -2.39 -13.26
CA THR A 153 -5.49 -1.85 -14.49
C THR A 153 -5.12 -0.38 -14.74
N ASN A 154 -4.95 0.42 -13.69
CA ASN A 154 -4.59 1.85 -13.77
C ASN A 154 -3.07 2.09 -13.82
N LEU A 155 -2.24 1.04 -13.87
CA LEU A 155 -0.79 1.16 -13.93
C LEU A 155 -0.32 1.40 -15.38
N THR A 156 -0.48 2.63 -15.85
CA THR A 156 -0.15 3.02 -17.24
C THR A 156 1.35 3.28 -17.45
N ARG A 157 2.04 3.78 -16.41
CA ARG A 157 3.48 4.04 -16.40
C ARG A 157 4.11 3.52 -15.12
N ILE A 158 5.45 3.56 -15.05
CA ILE A 158 6.18 3.28 -13.80
C ILE A 158 5.69 4.28 -12.74
N PRO A 159 5.32 3.84 -11.53
CA PRO A 159 4.79 4.71 -10.50
C PRO A 159 5.86 5.67 -9.98
N ASP A 160 5.42 6.87 -9.62
CA ASP A 160 6.25 7.96 -9.09
C ASP A 160 6.55 7.77 -7.60
N ALA A 161 5.75 6.96 -6.90
CA ALA A 161 5.99 6.51 -5.53
C ALA A 161 5.37 5.13 -5.28
N LEU A 162 5.95 4.39 -4.34
CA LEU A 162 5.43 3.11 -3.86
C LEU A 162 4.95 3.25 -2.42
N PHE A 163 3.75 2.75 -2.12
CA PHE A 163 3.25 2.63 -0.75
C PHE A 163 3.15 1.15 -0.38
N ILE A 164 3.85 0.72 0.67
CA ILE A 164 3.86 -0.68 1.13
C ILE A 164 3.25 -0.80 2.53
N VAL A 165 2.31 -1.72 2.70
CA VAL A 165 1.85 -2.18 4.02
C VAL A 165 2.62 -3.45 4.38
N ASP A 166 3.39 -3.42 5.47
CA ASP A 166 4.36 -4.46 5.90
C ASP A 166 5.55 -4.60 4.94
N ILE A 167 6.74 -4.18 5.37
CA ILE A 167 7.95 -4.29 4.55
C ILE A 167 8.49 -5.73 4.53
N ALA A 168 8.44 -6.44 5.66
CA ALA A 168 8.99 -7.78 5.80
C ALA A 168 8.36 -8.76 4.80
N SER A 169 7.05 -8.65 4.57
CA SER A 169 6.34 -9.50 3.60
C SER A 169 6.55 -9.10 2.14
N HIS A 170 7.08 -7.90 1.85
CA HIS A 170 7.14 -7.33 0.50
C HIS A 170 8.56 -6.91 0.05
N ASP A 171 9.58 -7.65 0.49
CA ASP A 171 10.99 -7.38 0.17
C ASP A 171 11.27 -7.34 -1.35
N ILE A 172 10.56 -8.13 -2.17
CA ILE A 172 10.71 -8.07 -3.64
C ILE A 172 10.29 -6.70 -4.19
N ALA A 173 9.16 -6.16 -3.73
CA ALA A 173 8.68 -4.85 -4.16
C ALA A 173 9.64 -3.74 -3.70
N LEU A 174 10.14 -3.83 -2.47
CA LEU A 174 11.15 -2.93 -1.92
C LEU A 174 12.42 -2.91 -2.76
N ARG A 175 12.98 -4.09 -3.09
CA ARG A 175 14.20 -4.21 -3.90
C ARG A 175 14.03 -3.65 -5.31
N GLU A 176 12.89 -3.93 -5.94
CA GLU A 176 12.60 -3.42 -7.28
C GLU A 176 12.47 -1.89 -7.30
N ALA A 177 11.75 -1.32 -6.33
CA ALA A 177 11.60 0.12 -6.20
C ALA A 177 12.95 0.81 -5.96
N LYS A 178 13.78 0.28 -5.06
CA LYS A 178 15.14 0.78 -4.83
C LYS A 178 16.01 0.74 -6.08
N ARG A 179 15.96 -0.35 -6.83
CA ARG A 179 16.73 -0.48 -8.09
C ARG A 179 16.34 0.59 -9.10
N LEU A 180 15.06 0.95 -9.15
CA LEU A 180 14.54 1.98 -10.04
C LEU A 180 14.54 3.39 -9.42
N LYS A 181 15.05 3.54 -8.19
CA LYS A 181 15.06 4.79 -7.43
C LYS A 181 13.66 5.40 -7.24
N ILE A 182 12.65 4.55 -7.13
CA ILE A 182 11.28 4.97 -6.82
C ILE A 182 11.21 5.20 -5.29
N PRO A 183 10.79 6.38 -4.83
CA PRO A 183 10.66 6.67 -3.41
C PRO A 183 9.58 5.81 -2.75
N ILE A 184 9.86 5.34 -1.54
CA ILE A 184 9.05 4.35 -0.84
C ILE A 184 8.48 4.96 0.44
N VAL A 185 7.16 4.88 0.55
CA VAL A 185 6.39 5.11 1.77
C VAL A 185 5.98 3.74 2.29
N ALA A 186 6.15 3.47 3.58
CA ALA A 186 5.71 2.18 4.11
C ALA A 186 5.29 2.25 5.56
N ILE A 187 4.34 1.40 5.96
CA ILE A 187 4.06 1.15 7.37
C ILE A 187 5.17 0.23 7.91
N VAL A 188 5.77 0.63 9.02
CA VAL A 188 6.95 0.00 9.63
C VAL A 188 6.64 -0.32 11.08
N ASP A 189 6.59 -1.62 11.40
CA ASP A 189 6.48 -2.09 12.77
C ASP A 189 7.89 -2.26 13.39
N THR A 190 7.94 -2.43 14.70
CA THR A 190 9.10 -2.67 15.56
C THR A 190 10.08 -3.74 15.09
N ASN A 191 9.65 -4.75 14.32
CA ASN A 191 10.50 -5.80 13.75
C ASN A 191 11.19 -5.41 12.44
N ASP A 192 10.81 -4.29 11.83
CA ASP A 192 11.35 -3.83 10.55
C ASP A 192 12.51 -2.84 10.73
N ASN A 193 13.29 -2.66 9.66
CA ASN A 193 14.31 -1.63 9.62
C ASN A 193 13.75 -0.32 9.01
N PRO A 194 13.60 0.76 9.80
CA PRO A 194 12.98 2.01 9.33
C PRO A 194 13.84 2.75 8.32
N HIS A 195 15.13 2.43 8.21
CA HIS A 195 16.05 3.07 7.25
C HIS A 195 16.00 2.40 5.87
N THR A 196 15.17 1.37 5.70
CA THR A 196 15.00 0.72 4.39
C THR A 196 14.10 1.51 3.46
N VAL A 197 13.34 2.48 3.96
CA VAL A 197 12.39 3.29 3.21
C VAL A 197 12.65 4.77 3.48
N GLU A 198 12.36 5.62 2.50
CA GLU A 198 12.59 7.07 2.60
C GLU A 198 11.59 7.73 3.54
N TYR A 199 10.33 7.26 3.52
CA TYR A 199 9.23 7.80 4.31
C TYR A 199 8.58 6.69 5.16
N PRO A 200 9.22 6.25 6.26
CA PRO A 200 8.62 5.26 7.15
C PRO A 200 7.46 5.88 7.93
N ILE A 201 6.31 5.22 7.95
CA ILE A 201 5.17 5.47 8.83
C ILE A 201 5.27 4.46 9.96
N ILE A 202 5.64 4.93 11.15
CA ILE A 202 5.82 4.04 12.30
C ILE A 202 4.44 3.64 12.82
N GLY A 203 4.18 2.33 12.97
CA GLY A 203 2.89 1.84 13.47
C GLY A 203 2.73 0.34 13.32
N ASN A 204 1.67 -0.19 13.93
CA ASN A 204 1.30 -1.61 13.84
C ASN A 204 0.74 -1.95 12.45
N ASP A 205 1.35 -2.92 11.76
CA ASP A 205 0.96 -3.41 10.44
C ASP A 205 0.19 -4.75 10.47
N HIS A 206 -0.05 -5.31 11.66
CA HIS A 206 -0.78 -6.56 11.84
C HIS A 206 -2.25 -6.34 12.19
N ALA A 207 -2.56 -5.33 12.99
CA ALA A 207 -3.94 -5.05 13.38
C ALA A 207 -4.69 -4.35 12.24
N LYS A 208 -5.78 -4.95 11.75
CA LYS A 208 -6.65 -4.35 10.72
C LYS A 208 -7.05 -2.91 11.10
N ALA A 209 -7.52 -2.72 12.34
CA ALA A 209 -7.94 -1.41 12.83
C ALA A 209 -6.81 -0.36 12.76
N SER A 210 -5.57 -0.75 13.08
CA SER A 210 -4.40 0.13 12.98
C SER A 210 -4.12 0.54 11.53
N ILE A 211 -4.09 -0.43 10.61
CA ILE A 211 -3.86 -0.18 9.19
C ILE A 211 -4.96 0.72 8.61
N ASP A 212 -6.22 0.43 8.92
CA ASP A 212 -7.38 1.22 8.51
C ASP A 212 -7.27 2.67 9.00
N TRP A 213 -6.86 2.85 10.26
CA TRP A 213 -6.70 4.18 10.83
C TRP A 213 -5.55 4.95 10.20
N ILE A 214 -4.39 4.33 10.02
CA ILE A 214 -3.23 4.95 9.37
C ILE A 214 -3.61 5.38 7.96
N ILE A 215 -4.18 4.47 7.17
CA ILE A 215 -4.57 4.76 5.78
C ILE A 215 -5.69 5.79 5.72
N GLY A 216 -6.68 5.71 6.61
CA GLY A 216 -7.76 6.71 6.73
C GLY A 216 -7.22 8.11 7.00
N LYS A 217 -6.32 8.25 7.99
CA LYS A 217 -5.65 9.53 8.29
C LYS A 217 -4.79 10.02 7.13
N MET A 218 -4.12 9.12 6.41
CA MET A 218 -3.38 9.49 5.20
C MET A 218 -4.30 10.05 4.11
N ILE A 219 -5.47 9.43 3.88
CA ILE A 219 -6.47 9.93 2.92
C ILE A 219 -6.96 11.32 3.34
N GLU A 220 -7.28 11.52 4.62
CA GLU A 220 -7.68 12.83 5.17
C GLU A 220 -6.60 13.89 4.92
N LEU A 221 -5.35 13.58 5.27
CA LEU A 221 -4.21 14.47 5.07
C LEU A 221 -4.01 14.83 3.60
N ILE A 222 -4.14 13.89 2.68
CA ILE A 222 -3.98 14.15 1.25
C ILE A 222 -5.15 15.00 0.71
N LYS A 223 -6.38 14.77 1.19
CA LYS A 223 -7.58 15.49 0.70
C LYS A 223 -7.75 16.89 1.28
N ALA A 224 -7.22 17.19 2.46
CA ALA A 224 -7.48 18.43 3.20
C ALA A 224 -7.23 19.72 2.40
N GLU A 225 -6.28 19.75 1.47
CA GLU A 225 -5.92 20.95 0.68
C GLU A 225 -6.82 21.18 -0.54
N LYS A 226 -7.51 20.14 -1.06
CA LYS A 226 -8.42 20.31 -2.20
C LYS A 226 -9.58 21.26 -1.89
N LYS A 227 -9.92 21.47 -0.61
CA LYS A 227 -10.99 22.39 -0.20
C LYS A 227 -10.61 23.86 -0.33
N GLU A 228 -9.33 24.23 -0.30
CA GLU A 228 -8.91 25.63 -0.39
C GLU A 228 -8.84 26.11 -1.84
N VAL A 229 -8.51 25.23 -2.79
CA VAL A 229 -8.40 25.59 -4.22
C VAL A 229 -9.77 25.65 -4.93
N SER A 230 -10.81 25.01 -4.39
CA SER A 230 -12.17 25.08 -4.94
C SER A 230 -13.02 26.24 -4.42
N ALA A 231 -12.44 27.11 -3.59
CA ALA A 231 -13.12 28.26 -2.97
C ALA A 231 -12.59 29.62 -3.46
N GLN A 232 -11.83 29.64 -4.57
CA GLN A 232 -11.37 30.84 -5.27
C GLN A 232 -11.81 30.83 -6.73
#